data_AF-A0AAW4YD72-F1
#
_entry.id   AF-A0AAW4YD72-F1
#
_cell.length_a   1.000
_cell.length_b   1.000
_cell.length_c   1.000
_cell.angle_alpha   90.00
_cell.angle_beta   90.00
_cell.angle_gamma   90.00
#
_symmetry.space_group_name_H-M   'P 1'
#
loop_
_entity.id
_entity.type
_entity.pdbx_description
1 polymer ?
#
loop_
_entity_poly.entity_id
_entity_poly.type
_entity_poly.pdbx_seq_one_letter_code
_entity_poly.pdbx_strand_id
1 'polypeptide(L)'
;QTSLKDDSRDNVKSHLKDLRDNHNVQTELTGTGMTSTDIGGNSELVGIIVAFVVLLITFGSVIAAGLPIISALIGLASGVGIISLLTYAFDIPNVTLTLAVMIGLAVGIDYALFILFRYRQVMKTETDYVKGIGLAVGTAGSAVIFAGVTVVIAVCGLSLVGIDFLAVMGFASAISVIFAVFSALTLLPALISIFHKRIKVNKLQSNFKKDIDTPWSKFITGNALAAVLLGLIILVAAAIPVSHMRLGIPDDGVK
;
A
#
# COMPACT_ATOMS: atom_id res chain seq x y z
N GLN A 1 25.59 3.85 3.30
CA GLN A 1 25.94 4.65 2.10
C GLN A 1 25.26 6.01 2.22
N THR A 2 26.02 7.09 2.40
CA THR A 2 25.48 8.45 2.56
C THR A 2 25.05 8.98 1.19
N SER A 3 23.74 9.05 0.95
CA SER A 3 23.18 9.79 -0.19
C SER A 3 23.75 11.22 -0.16
N LEU A 4 24.30 11.68 -1.28
CA LEU A 4 24.68 13.09 -1.42
C LEU A 4 23.46 13.96 -1.13
N LYS A 5 23.66 15.04 -0.36
CA LYS A 5 22.61 16.01 -0.06
C LYS A 5 22.14 16.66 -1.37
N ASP A 6 20.85 16.95 -1.52
CA ASP A 6 20.28 17.45 -2.78
C ASP A 6 20.94 18.74 -3.26
N ASP A 7 21.26 19.65 -2.33
CA ASP A 7 22.02 20.88 -2.62
C ASP A 7 23.41 20.60 -3.24
N SER A 8 24.07 19.52 -2.81
CA SER A 8 25.37 19.13 -3.35
C SER A 8 25.24 18.52 -4.74
N ARG A 9 24.17 17.78 -5.00
CA ARG A 9 23.88 17.24 -6.34
C ARG A 9 23.52 18.34 -7.32
N ASP A 10 22.73 19.32 -6.89
CA ASP A 10 22.31 20.43 -7.72
C ASP A 10 23.48 21.37 -8.03
N ASN A 11 24.41 21.57 -7.09
CA ASN A 11 25.67 22.27 -7.36
C ASN A 11 26.57 21.52 -8.35
N VAL A 12 26.68 20.19 -8.24
CA VAL A 12 27.46 19.41 -9.22
C VAL A 12 26.80 19.46 -10.59
N LYS A 13 25.47 19.36 -10.68
CA LYS A 13 24.72 19.50 -11.94
C LYS A 13 24.85 20.91 -12.54
N SER A 14 24.82 21.97 -11.73
CA SER A 14 24.91 23.35 -12.22
C SER A 14 26.29 23.64 -12.80
N HIS A 15 27.37 23.22 -12.14
CA HIS A 15 28.73 23.35 -12.67
C HIS A 15 28.99 22.47 -13.89
N LEU A 16 28.44 21.26 -13.94
CA LEU A 16 28.53 20.42 -15.14
C LEU A 16 27.77 21.01 -16.33
N LYS A 17 26.64 21.67 -16.07
CA LYS A 17 25.86 22.37 -17.09
C LYS A 17 26.59 23.61 -17.61
N ASP A 18 27.21 24.38 -16.73
CA ASP A 18 28.06 25.52 -17.10
C ASP A 18 29.26 25.09 -17.94
N LEU A 19 29.92 23.98 -17.60
CA LEU A 19 31.04 23.43 -18.37
C LEU A 19 30.61 22.91 -19.74
N ARG A 20 29.42 22.30 -19.83
CA ARG A 20 28.86 21.83 -21.10
C ARG A 20 28.52 23.00 -22.02
N ASP A 21 27.85 24.02 -21.48
CA ASP A 21 27.29 25.13 -22.26
C ASP A 21 28.38 26.16 -22.65
N ASN A 22 29.45 26.35 -21.85
CA ASN A 22 30.52 27.31 -22.13
C ASN A 22 31.79 26.73 -22.76
N HIS A 23 32.04 25.42 -22.63
CA HIS A 23 33.30 24.81 -23.12
C HIS A 23 33.10 23.66 -24.12
N ASN A 24 31.87 23.44 -24.59
CA ASN A 24 31.54 22.44 -25.61
C ASN A 24 32.07 21.03 -25.28
N VAL A 25 32.13 20.70 -23.99
CA VAL A 25 32.60 19.40 -23.47
C VAL A 25 31.39 18.52 -23.20
N GLN A 26 31.38 17.31 -23.77
CA GLN A 26 30.37 16.31 -23.45
C GLN A 26 30.71 15.66 -22.11
N THR A 27 29.86 15.88 -21.10
CA THR A 27 29.99 15.29 -19.78
C THR A 27 28.81 14.35 -19.53
N GLU A 28 29.11 13.12 -19.14
CA GLU A 28 28.12 12.15 -18.71
C GLU A 28 28.35 11.80 -17.24
N LEU A 29 27.28 11.87 -16.47
CA LEU A 29 27.29 11.57 -15.05
C LEU A 29 27.11 10.07 -14.87
N THR A 30 28.18 9.40 -14.42
CA THR A 30 28.15 7.98 -14.08
C THR A 30 28.36 7.82 -12.57
N GLY A 31 27.46 7.07 -11.91
CA GLY A 31 27.60 6.73 -10.50
C GLY A 31 26.26 6.65 -9.73
N THR A 32 26.19 5.71 -8.78
CA THR A 32 25.00 5.41 -7.96
C THR A 32 24.69 6.51 -6.92
N GLY A 33 25.66 7.38 -6.61
CA GLY A 33 25.48 8.51 -5.69
C GLY A 33 24.56 9.63 -6.21
N MET A 34 24.28 9.64 -7.52
CA MET A 34 23.40 10.63 -8.18
C MET A 34 21.93 10.21 -8.21
N THR A 35 21.66 8.90 -8.05
CA THR A 35 20.33 8.30 -8.07
C THR A 35 19.87 8.05 -6.64
N SER A 36 19.29 9.06 -5.99
CA SER A 36 18.46 8.77 -4.81
C SER A 36 17.12 8.23 -5.30
N THR A 37 16.73 7.09 -4.74
CA THR A 37 15.31 6.76 -4.64
C THR A 37 14.81 7.56 -3.45
N ASP A 38 14.21 8.73 -3.72
CA ASP A 38 13.61 9.53 -2.66
C ASP A 38 12.44 8.71 -2.06
N ILE A 39 12.44 8.59 -0.73
CA ILE A 39 11.37 7.89 -0.01
C ILE A 39 10.17 8.83 0.03
N GLY A 40 9.07 8.46 -0.65
CA GLY A 40 7.89 9.32 -0.80
C GLY A 40 7.97 10.21 -2.05
N GLY A 41 8.22 9.60 -3.21
CA GLY A 41 8.27 10.30 -4.48
C GLY A 41 6.90 10.79 -4.98
N ASN A 42 6.91 11.46 -6.13
CA ASN A 42 5.70 11.94 -6.80
C ASN A 42 4.68 10.80 -7.04
N SER A 43 5.15 9.57 -7.18
CA SER A 43 4.33 8.38 -7.41
C SER A 43 3.40 8.06 -6.23
N GLU A 44 3.88 8.14 -4.99
CA GLU A 44 3.08 7.89 -3.79
C GLU A 44 2.01 8.97 -3.62
N LEU A 45 2.35 10.23 -3.86
CA LEU A 45 1.40 11.33 -3.81
C LEU A 45 0.28 11.15 -4.86
N VAL A 46 0.65 10.78 -6.09
CA VAL A 46 -0.32 10.46 -7.14
C VAL A 46 -1.20 9.29 -6.72
N GLY A 47 -0.62 8.24 -6.13
CA GLY A 47 -1.36 7.10 -5.60
C GLY A 47 -2.38 7.49 -4.53
N ILE A 48 -2.00 8.35 -3.59
CA ILE A 48 -2.91 8.85 -2.53
C ILE A 48 -4.03 9.70 -3.13
N ILE A 49 -3.74 10.55 -4.12
CA ILE A 49 -4.75 11.37 -4.81
C ILE A 49 -5.76 10.47 -5.54
N VAL A 50 -5.26 9.48 -6.29
CA VAL A 50 -6.12 8.53 -7.01
C VAL A 50 -6.95 7.71 -6.02
N ALA A 51 -6.34 7.19 -4.95
CA ALA A 51 -7.07 6.49 -3.89
C ALA A 51 -8.17 7.37 -3.29
N PHE A 52 -7.87 8.64 -2.99
CA PHE A 52 -8.86 9.58 -2.48
C PHE A 52 -10.02 9.78 -3.45
N VAL A 53 -9.77 9.94 -4.76
CA VAL A 53 -10.82 10.05 -5.77
C VAL A 53 -11.69 8.79 -5.81
N VAL A 54 -11.08 7.60 -5.82
CA VAL A 54 -11.82 6.33 -5.81
C VAL A 54 -12.66 6.19 -4.54
N LEU A 55 -12.11 6.54 -3.38
CA LEU A 55 -12.82 6.53 -2.10
C LEU A 55 -13.97 7.54 -2.06
N LEU A 56 -13.77 8.73 -2.65
CA LEU A 56 -14.80 9.76 -2.78
C LEU A 56 -15.96 9.25 -3.63
N ILE A 57 -15.68 8.62 -4.77
CA ILE A 57 -16.70 8.01 -5.64
C ILE A 57 -17.42 6.89 -4.89
N THR A 58 -16.68 6.03 -4.19
CA THR A 58 -17.22 4.87 -3.46
C THR A 58 -18.13 5.30 -2.31
N PHE A 59 -17.73 6.31 -1.53
CA PHE A 59 -18.45 6.71 -0.33
C PHE A 59 -19.39 7.92 -0.51
N GLY A 60 -19.21 8.73 -1.55
CA GLY A 60 -20.01 9.94 -1.81
C GLY A 60 -19.88 11.02 -0.73
N SER A 61 -18.82 10.97 0.10
CA SER A 61 -18.56 11.94 1.17
C SER A 61 -17.06 12.11 1.37
N VAL A 62 -16.60 13.36 1.32
CA VAL A 62 -15.19 13.75 1.52
C VAL A 62 -14.65 13.25 2.87
N ILE A 63 -15.46 13.36 3.92
CA ILE A 63 -15.04 12.95 5.27
C ILE A 63 -14.89 11.42 5.32
N ALA A 64 -15.84 10.67 4.75
CA ALA A 64 -15.75 9.22 4.71
C ALA A 64 -14.55 8.73 3.87
N ALA A 65 -14.21 9.43 2.79
CA ALA A 65 -13.03 9.12 1.99
C ALA A 65 -11.71 9.47 2.71
N GLY A 66 -11.70 10.55 3.50
CA GLY A 66 -10.52 10.98 4.24
C GLY A 66 -10.17 10.08 5.43
N LEU A 67 -11.16 9.48 6.11
CA LEU A 67 -10.92 8.67 7.31
C LEU A 67 -9.95 7.49 7.08
N PRO A 68 -10.13 6.64 6.03
CA PRO A 68 -9.18 5.57 5.74
C PRO A 68 -7.77 6.06 5.45
N ILE A 69 -7.63 7.15 4.66
CA ILE A 69 -6.32 7.70 4.30
C ILE A 69 -5.61 8.25 5.53
N ILE A 70 -6.29 9.05 6.35
CA ILE A 70 -5.70 9.63 7.56
C ILE A 70 -5.25 8.53 8.52
N SER A 71 -6.08 7.51 8.73
CA SER A 71 -5.72 6.37 9.58
C SER A 71 -4.52 5.61 9.01
N ALA A 72 -4.50 5.33 7.70
CA ALA A 72 -3.40 4.65 7.05
C ALA A 72 -2.09 5.45 7.15
N LEU A 73 -2.13 6.76 6.90
CA LEU A 73 -0.97 7.64 6.98
C LEU A 73 -0.39 7.72 8.39
N ILE A 74 -1.24 7.85 9.43
CA ILE A 74 -0.77 7.90 10.83
C ILE A 74 -0.21 6.54 11.27
N GLY A 75 -0.86 5.44 10.86
CA GLY A 75 -0.36 4.08 11.10
C GLY A 75 1.00 3.87 10.44
N LEU A 76 1.10 4.25 9.17
CA LEU A 76 2.34 4.18 8.41
C LEU A 76 3.43 5.06 9.02
N ALA A 77 3.13 6.30 9.38
CA ALA A 77 4.08 7.21 10.02
C ALA A 77 4.63 6.64 11.33
N SER A 78 3.78 5.98 12.12
CA SER A 78 4.19 5.27 13.33
C SER A 78 5.14 4.11 13.01
N GLY A 79 4.79 3.29 12.02
CA GLY A 79 5.61 2.15 11.59
C GLY A 79 6.95 2.56 11.01
N VAL A 80 6.95 3.52 10.08
CA VAL A 80 8.16 4.10 9.48
C VAL A 80 9.00 4.81 10.54
N GLY A 81 8.38 5.55 11.46
CA GLY A 81 9.10 6.18 12.57
C GLY A 81 9.87 5.17 13.43
N ILE A 82 9.28 4.00 13.68
CA ILE A 82 9.97 2.91 14.39
C ILE A 82 11.09 2.32 13.55
N ILE A 83 10.87 2.05 12.26
CA ILE A 83 11.92 1.55 11.35
C ILE A 83 13.10 2.54 11.29
N SER A 84 12.81 3.85 11.23
CA SER A 84 13.81 4.92 11.27
C SER A 84 14.60 4.91 12.57
N LEU A 85 13.95 4.66 13.72
CA LEU A 85 14.66 4.48 14.99
C LEU A 85 15.55 3.23 14.99
N LEU A 86 15.10 2.12 14.38
CA LEU A 86 15.92 0.92 14.24
C LEU A 86 17.15 1.16 13.37
N THR A 87 17.13 2.15 12.47
CA THR A 87 18.27 2.50 11.61
C THR A 87 19.47 3.02 12.40
N TYR A 88 19.29 3.47 13.65
CA TYR A 88 20.41 3.81 14.54
C TYR A 88 21.19 2.59 15.04
N ALA A 89 20.54 1.43 15.10
CA ALA A 89 21.12 0.19 15.60
C ALA A 89 21.47 -0.80 14.49
N PHE A 90 20.76 -0.76 13.37
CA PHE A 90 20.90 -1.69 12.24
C PHE A 90 21.06 -0.93 10.92
N ASP A 91 21.84 -1.47 9.99
CA ASP A 91 21.94 -0.91 8.64
C ASP A 91 20.71 -1.33 7.82
N ILE A 92 19.82 -0.37 7.55
CA ILE A 92 18.56 -0.60 6.83
C ILE A 92 18.66 0.05 5.44
N PRO A 93 18.59 -0.73 4.35
CA PRO A 93 18.62 -0.19 3.00
C PRO A 93 17.44 0.76 2.70
N ASN A 94 17.64 1.82 1.92
CA ASN A 94 16.57 2.76 1.54
C ASN A 94 15.37 2.07 0.86
N VAL A 95 15.64 1.05 0.04
CA VAL A 95 14.60 0.26 -0.66
C VAL A 95 13.65 -0.42 0.34
N THR A 96 14.12 -0.74 1.54
CA THR A 96 13.31 -1.28 2.63
C THR A 96 12.22 -0.31 3.08
N LEU A 97 12.54 0.98 3.19
CA LEU A 97 11.59 2.02 3.58
C LEU A 97 10.54 2.22 2.48
N THR A 98 10.94 2.21 1.21
CA THR A 98 10.02 2.25 0.07
C THR A 98 9.06 1.07 0.09
N LEU A 99 9.57 -0.15 0.32
CA LEU A 99 8.74 -1.36 0.43
C LEU A 99 7.75 -1.29 1.61
N ALA A 100 8.23 -0.83 2.77
CA ALA A 100 7.42 -0.66 3.96
C ALA A 100 6.30 0.38 3.77
N VAL A 101 6.57 1.48 3.05
CA VAL A 101 5.58 2.49 2.67
C VAL A 101 4.56 1.93 1.70
N MET A 102 5.03 1.31 0.61
CA MET A 102 4.15 0.79 -0.44
C MET A 102 3.18 -0.26 0.11
N ILE A 103 3.68 -1.24 0.86
CA ILE A 103 2.86 -2.30 1.46
C ILE A 103 2.01 -1.74 2.59
N GLY A 104 2.59 -0.97 3.52
CA GLY A 104 1.90 -0.46 4.70
C GLY A 104 0.75 0.48 4.35
N LEU A 105 0.94 1.34 3.34
CA LEU A 105 -0.10 2.25 2.86
C LEU A 105 -1.23 1.49 2.15
N ALA A 106 -0.91 0.56 1.25
CA ALA A 106 -1.90 -0.23 0.52
C ALA A 106 -2.79 -1.01 1.51
N VAL A 107 -2.14 -1.78 2.38
CA VAL A 107 -2.81 -2.61 3.37
C VAL A 107 -3.59 -1.76 4.39
N GLY A 108 -3.02 -0.63 4.81
CA GLY A 108 -3.67 0.29 5.75
C GLY A 108 -4.95 0.91 5.19
N ILE A 109 -4.93 1.37 3.93
CA ILE A 109 -6.12 1.92 3.27
C ILE A 109 -7.18 0.83 3.08
N ASP A 110 -6.80 -0.35 2.62
CA ASP A 110 -7.74 -1.45 2.34
C ASP A 110 -8.45 -1.91 3.61
N TYR A 111 -7.71 -2.12 4.70
CA TYR A 111 -8.28 -2.55 5.98
C TYR A 111 -9.16 -1.46 6.60
N ALA A 112 -8.75 -0.20 6.49
CA ALA A 112 -9.54 0.91 6.99
C ALA A 112 -10.83 1.09 6.18
N LEU A 113 -10.76 0.98 4.85
CA LEU A 113 -11.93 0.97 3.97
C LEU A 113 -12.85 -0.20 4.30
N PHE A 114 -12.32 -1.39 4.54
CA PHE A 114 -13.14 -2.57 4.84
C PHE A 114 -13.93 -2.41 6.13
N ILE A 115 -13.30 -1.91 7.20
CA ILE A 115 -13.97 -1.60 8.47
C ILE A 115 -15.01 -0.49 8.29
N LEU A 116 -14.67 0.59 7.58
CA LEU A 116 -15.60 1.69 7.34
C LEU A 116 -16.81 1.26 6.50
N PHE A 117 -16.58 0.43 5.49
CA PHE A 117 -17.64 -0.15 4.68
C PHE A 117 -18.58 -1.01 5.54
N ARG A 118 -18.00 -1.85 6.41
CA ARG A 118 -18.78 -2.67 7.34
C ARG A 118 -19.58 -1.81 8.33
N TYR A 119 -18.98 -0.76 8.88
CA TYR A 119 -19.68 0.20 9.74
C TYR A 119 -20.88 0.83 9.02
N ARG A 120 -20.71 1.29 7.78
CA ARG A 120 -21.82 1.84 6.99
C ARG A 120 -22.90 0.81 6.71
N GLN A 121 -22.55 -0.46 6.53
CA GLN A 121 -23.52 -1.54 6.34
C GLN A 121 -24.34 -1.78 7.62
N VAL A 122 -23.67 -1.82 8.78
CA VAL A 122 -24.33 -2.00 10.10
C VAL A 122 -25.26 -0.83 10.41
N MET A 123 -24.83 0.41 10.14
CA MET A 123 -25.64 1.62 10.39
C MET A 123 -26.86 1.78 9.47
N LYS A 124 -27.08 0.87 8.51
CA LYS A 124 -28.36 0.81 7.77
C LYS A 124 -29.48 0.24 8.63
N THR A 125 -29.15 -0.65 9.57
CA THR A 125 -30.11 -1.34 10.44
C THR A 125 -29.97 -0.93 11.91
N GLU A 126 -28.77 -0.60 12.36
CA GLU A 126 -28.49 -0.14 13.72
C GLU A 126 -28.50 1.40 13.78
N THR A 127 -29.08 1.95 14.84
CA THR A 127 -29.20 3.40 15.04
C THR A 127 -28.16 3.95 15.99
N ASP A 128 -27.65 3.12 16.92
CA ASP A 128 -26.59 3.51 17.84
C ASP A 128 -25.21 3.37 17.17
N TYR A 129 -24.49 4.49 17.07
CA TYR A 129 -23.16 4.52 16.46
C TYR A 129 -22.12 3.77 17.30
N VAL A 130 -22.22 3.76 18.63
CA VAL A 130 -21.26 3.07 19.50
C VAL A 130 -21.37 1.56 19.27
N LYS A 131 -22.60 1.05 19.33
CA LYS A 131 -22.90 -0.34 19.01
C LYS A 131 -22.55 -0.69 17.56
N GLY A 132 -22.82 0.23 16.61
CA GLY A 132 -22.47 0.07 15.21
C GLY A 132 -20.97 -0.09 14.97
N ILE A 133 -20.13 0.72 15.63
CA ILE A 133 -18.66 0.60 15.61
C ILE A 133 -18.25 -0.75 16.21
N GLY A 134 -18.80 -1.12 17.37
CA GLY A 134 -18.49 -2.40 18.02
C GLY A 134 -18.79 -3.62 17.14
N LEU A 135 -19.95 -3.64 16.48
CA LEU A 135 -20.33 -4.71 15.54
C LEU A 135 -19.46 -4.73 14.28
N ALA A 136 -19.07 -3.57 13.76
CA ALA A 136 -18.18 -3.47 12.61
C ALA A 136 -16.79 -4.03 12.94
N VAL A 137 -16.20 -3.61 14.06
CA VAL A 137 -14.90 -4.11 14.52
C VAL A 137 -14.98 -5.59 14.88
N GLY A 138 -16.05 -6.04 15.54
CA GLY A 138 -16.22 -7.45 15.89
C GLY A 138 -16.32 -8.40 14.68
N THR A 139 -16.77 -7.90 13.52
CA THR A 139 -16.93 -8.73 12.31
C THR A 139 -15.84 -8.49 11.27
N ALA A 140 -15.60 -7.24 10.87
CA ALA A 140 -14.55 -6.91 9.90
C ALA A 140 -13.16 -6.88 10.55
N GLY A 141 -13.06 -6.50 11.82
CA GLY A 141 -11.78 -6.41 12.51
C GLY A 141 -11.09 -7.76 12.68
N SER A 142 -11.84 -8.84 12.95
CA SER A 142 -11.27 -10.20 13.00
C SER A 142 -10.72 -10.65 11.64
N ALA A 143 -11.42 -10.33 10.54
CA ALA A 143 -10.93 -10.57 9.19
C ALA A 143 -9.67 -9.73 8.87
N VAL A 144 -9.61 -8.48 9.33
CA VAL A 144 -8.43 -7.60 9.18
C VAL A 144 -7.22 -8.14 9.95
N ILE A 145 -7.41 -8.64 11.18
CA ILE A 145 -6.32 -9.27 11.94
C ILE A 145 -5.81 -10.50 11.20
N PHE A 146 -6.72 -11.36 10.72
CA PHE A 146 -6.33 -12.56 9.98
C PHE A 146 -5.54 -12.21 8.71
N ALA A 147 -6.07 -11.30 7.89
CA ALA A 147 -5.38 -10.82 6.68
C ALA A 147 -4.04 -10.16 7.01
N GLY A 148 -3.99 -9.31 8.04
CA GLY A 148 -2.77 -8.66 8.51
C GLY A 148 -1.68 -9.66 8.92
N VAL A 149 -2.05 -10.67 9.71
CA VAL A 149 -1.13 -11.75 10.11
C VAL A 149 -0.63 -12.52 8.89
N THR A 150 -1.50 -12.84 7.91
CA THR A 150 -1.06 -13.52 6.69
C THR A 150 -0.05 -12.70 5.89
N VAL A 151 -0.24 -11.39 5.77
CA VAL A 151 0.72 -10.50 5.10
C VAL A 151 2.04 -10.44 5.87
N VAL A 152 1.99 -10.32 7.20
CA VAL A 152 3.20 -10.34 8.04
C VAL A 152 3.99 -11.62 7.83
N ILE A 153 3.32 -12.79 7.84
CA ILE A 153 3.98 -14.08 7.61
C ILE A 153 4.58 -14.14 6.20
N ALA A 154 3.83 -13.71 5.18
CA ALA A 154 4.29 -13.74 3.79
C ALA A 154 5.55 -12.90 3.58
N VAL A 155 5.58 -11.69 4.14
CA VAL A 155 6.70 -10.76 3.96
C VAL A 155 7.90 -11.16 4.84
N CYS A 156 7.67 -11.74 6.02
CA CYS A 156 8.72 -12.41 6.78
C CYS A 156 9.33 -13.61 6.02
N GLY A 157 8.61 -14.20 5.07
CA GLY A 157 9.11 -15.26 4.20
C GLY A 157 10.34 -14.88 3.38
N LEU A 158 10.60 -13.58 3.17
CA LEU A 158 11.85 -13.11 2.53
C LEU A 158 13.10 -13.53 3.31
N SER A 159 12.99 -13.74 4.62
CA SER A 159 14.10 -14.25 5.44
C SER A 159 14.53 -15.67 5.06
N LEU A 160 13.63 -16.46 4.46
CA LEU A 160 13.92 -17.83 4.03
C LEU A 160 14.82 -17.90 2.79
N VAL A 161 15.04 -16.78 2.10
CA VAL A 161 15.89 -16.71 0.90
C VAL A 161 17.38 -16.83 1.26
N GLY A 162 17.77 -16.56 2.52
CA GLY A 162 19.16 -16.62 2.98
C GLY A 162 20.02 -15.42 2.55
N ILE A 163 19.37 -14.31 2.19
CA ILE A 163 20.02 -13.05 1.81
C ILE A 163 19.64 -11.99 2.84
N ASP A 164 20.63 -11.47 3.57
CA ASP A 164 20.42 -10.61 4.74
C ASP A 164 19.61 -9.36 4.43
N PHE A 165 19.89 -8.68 3.31
CA PHE A 165 19.15 -7.48 2.95
C PHE A 165 17.67 -7.76 2.67
N LEU A 166 17.32 -8.94 2.12
CA LEU A 166 15.93 -9.34 1.90
C LEU A 166 15.23 -9.66 3.22
N ALA A 167 15.94 -10.29 4.17
CA ALA A 167 15.40 -10.54 5.50
C ALA A 167 15.06 -9.23 6.23
N VAL A 168 15.95 -8.24 6.19
CA VAL A 168 15.73 -6.90 6.78
C VAL A 168 14.53 -6.22 6.11
N MET A 169 14.43 -6.28 4.77
CA MET A 169 13.27 -5.78 4.04
C MET A 169 11.95 -6.41 4.49
N GLY A 170 11.98 -7.74 4.69
CA GLY A 170 10.86 -8.51 5.18
C GLY A 170 10.39 -8.06 6.57
N PHE A 171 11.29 -8.02 7.54
CA PHE A 171 10.95 -7.64 8.91
C PHE A 171 10.51 -6.19 9.04
N ALA A 172 11.17 -5.25 8.36
CA ALA A 172 10.76 -3.85 8.38
C ALA A 172 9.37 -3.65 7.76
N SER A 173 9.08 -4.32 6.65
CA SER A 173 7.75 -4.25 6.03
C SER A 173 6.67 -4.88 6.93
N ALA A 174 6.99 -5.98 7.62
CA ALA A 174 6.11 -6.57 8.62
C ALA A 174 5.78 -5.60 9.76
N ILE A 175 6.78 -4.86 10.27
CA ILE A 175 6.55 -3.80 11.28
C ILE A 175 5.55 -2.77 10.75
N SER A 176 5.75 -2.26 9.54
CA SER A 176 4.82 -1.29 8.91
C SER A 176 3.38 -1.81 8.84
N VAL A 177 3.20 -3.08 8.42
CA VAL A 177 1.88 -3.72 8.34
C VAL A 177 1.23 -3.86 9.72
N ILE A 178 2.00 -4.23 10.74
CA ILE A 178 1.48 -4.34 12.13
C ILE A 178 0.94 -2.99 12.59
N PHE A 179 1.67 -1.90 12.36
CA PHE A 179 1.21 -0.55 12.71
C PHE A 179 0.00 -0.10 11.88
N ALA A 180 -0.07 -0.46 10.61
CA ALA A 180 -1.23 -0.21 9.77
C ALA A 180 -2.49 -0.94 10.30
N VAL A 181 -2.36 -2.21 10.69
CA VAL A 181 -3.44 -3.01 11.29
C VAL A 181 -3.87 -2.42 12.63
N PHE A 182 -2.92 -2.06 13.50
CA PHE A 182 -3.26 -1.42 14.77
C PHE A 182 -3.98 -0.10 14.56
N SER A 183 -3.53 0.74 13.62
CA SER A 183 -4.21 1.99 13.28
C SER A 183 -5.64 1.74 12.80
N ALA A 184 -5.84 0.77 11.90
CA ALA A 184 -7.16 0.43 11.38
C ALA A 184 -8.13 -0.09 12.47
N LEU A 185 -7.61 -0.76 13.52
CA LEU A 185 -8.44 -1.31 14.60
C LEU A 185 -8.63 -0.38 15.79
N THR A 186 -7.79 0.65 15.94
CA THR A 186 -7.83 1.57 17.10
C THR A 186 -8.15 2.99 16.68
N LEU A 187 -7.33 3.57 15.82
CA LEU A 187 -7.44 4.95 15.39
C LEU A 187 -8.66 5.16 14.50
N LEU A 188 -8.93 4.27 13.55
CA LEU A 188 -10.09 4.42 12.67
C LEU A 188 -11.42 4.38 13.45
N PRO A 189 -11.70 3.40 14.35
CA PRO A 189 -12.91 3.43 15.18
C PRO A 189 -13.03 4.72 16.00
N ALA A 190 -11.93 5.23 16.56
CA ALA A 190 -11.92 6.51 17.28
C ALA A 190 -12.28 7.69 16.36
N LEU A 191 -11.72 7.72 15.15
CA LEU A 191 -12.03 8.74 14.15
C LEU A 191 -13.50 8.64 13.67
N ILE A 192 -14.01 7.42 13.45
CA ILE A 192 -15.43 7.21 13.13
C ILE A 192 -16.31 7.73 14.27
N SER A 193 -15.94 7.48 15.53
CA SER A 193 -16.68 7.97 16.70
C SER A 193 -16.74 9.50 16.74
N ILE A 194 -15.70 10.21 16.31
CA ILE A 194 -15.68 11.68 16.25
C ILE A 194 -16.52 12.20 15.07
N PHE A 195 -16.38 11.58 13.89
CA PHE A 195 -16.99 12.05 12.65
C PHE A 195 -18.33 11.38 12.31
N HIS A 196 -18.91 10.60 13.22
CA HIS A 196 -20.06 9.73 12.97
C HIS A 196 -21.25 10.47 12.31
N LYS A 197 -21.54 11.71 12.72
CA LYS A 197 -22.63 12.55 12.18
C LYS A 197 -22.45 12.96 10.71
N ARG A 198 -21.21 12.95 10.21
CA ARG A 198 -20.86 13.37 8.85
C ARG A 198 -20.71 12.20 7.88
N ILE A 199 -20.71 10.97 8.40
CA ILE A 199 -20.69 9.75 7.59
C ILE A 199 -22.12 9.50 7.11
N LYS A 200 -22.43 9.98 5.90
CA LYS A 200 -23.75 9.76 5.28
C LYS A 200 -23.94 8.27 5.05
N VAL A 201 -24.92 7.68 5.73
CA VAL A 201 -25.37 6.32 5.45
C VAL A 201 -26.53 6.42 4.47
N ASN A 202 -26.35 5.90 3.26
CA ASN A 202 -27.43 5.88 2.30
C ASN A 202 -28.41 4.79 2.76
N LYS A 203 -29.51 5.22 3.40
CA LYS A 203 -30.59 4.33 3.89
C LYS A 203 -31.52 3.87 2.78
N LEU A 204 -31.37 4.43 1.57
CA LEU A 204 -32.01 3.89 0.38
C LEU A 204 -31.58 2.43 0.26
N GLN A 205 -32.55 1.52 0.45
CA GLN A 205 -32.37 0.13 0.07
C GLN A 205 -31.84 0.16 -1.35
N SER A 206 -30.65 -0.40 -1.51
CA SER A 206 -30.05 -0.59 -2.80
C SER A 206 -31.03 -1.44 -3.61
N ASN A 207 -31.88 -0.81 -4.42
CA ASN A 207 -32.66 -1.42 -5.50
C ASN A 207 -31.73 -1.92 -6.63
N PHE A 208 -30.48 -2.28 -6.31
CA PHE A 208 -29.77 -3.26 -7.10
C PHE A 208 -30.61 -4.53 -7.02
N LYS A 209 -31.39 -4.76 -8.07
CA LYS A 209 -31.97 -6.07 -8.35
C LYS A 209 -30.90 -7.11 -8.04
N LYS A 210 -31.24 -8.04 -7.17
CA LYS A 210 -30.36 -9.11 -6.68
C LYS A 210 -29.83 -10.00 -7.81
N ASP A 211 -30.42 -9.90 -9.00
CA ASP A 211 -29.88 -10.41 -10.25
C ASP A 211 -29.02 -9.35 -10.93
N ILE A 212 -27.72 -9.39 -10.65
CA ILE A 212 -26.73 -8.91 -11.63
C ILE A 212 -26.74 -9.97 -12.74
N ASP A 213 -27.75 -9.88 -13.59
CA ASP A 213 -27.97 -10.75 -14.74
C ASP A 213 -27.05 -10.31 -15.89
N THR A 214 -25.80 -10.00 -15.56
CA THR A 214 -24.81 -9.63 -16.56
C THR A 214 -24.43 -10.89 -17.36
N PRO A 215 -24.15 -10.74 -18.66
CA PRO A 215 -23.68 -11.85 -19.49
C PRO A 215 -22.46 -12.55 -18.86
N TRP A 216 -21.61 -11.77 -18.19
CA TRP A 216 -20.47 -12.23 -17.42
C TRP A 216 -20.84 -13.14 -16.24
N SER A 217 -21.81 -12.73 -15.42
CA SER A 217 -22.30 -13.52 -14.28
C SER A 217 -22.88 -14.86 -14.75
N LYS A 218 -23.71 -14.83 -15.81
CA LYS A 218 -24.29 -16.05 -16.41
C LYS A 218 -23.25 -16.98 -17.00
N PHE A 219 -22.21 -16.44 -17.64
CA PHE A 219 -21.14 -17.26 -18.20
C PHE A 219 -20.35 -17.98 -17.10
N ILE A 220 -19.96 -17.26 -16.04
CA ILE A 220 -19.17 -17.82 -14.93
C ILE A 220 -19.98 -18.85 -14.13
N THR A 221 -21.24 -18.53 -13.81
CA THR A 221 -22.11 -19.42 -13.01
C THR A 221 -22.73 -20.55 -13.83
N GLY A 222 -23.01 -20.32 -15.11
CA GLY A 222 -23.65 -21.28 -16.00
C GLY A 222 -22.71 -22.37 -16.51
N ASN A 223 -21.41 -22.10 -16.63
CA ASN A 223 -20.43 -23.12 -17.02
C ASN A 223 -19.11 -22.96 -16.24
N ALA A 224 -19.16 -23.24 -14.93
CA ALA A 224 -18.04 -23.06 -14.00
C ALA A 224 -16.77 -23.79 -14.48
N LEU A 225 -16.89 -24.98 -15.08
CA LEU A 225 -15.73 -25.72 -15.62
C LEU A 225 -15.06 -24.98 -16.78
N ALA A 226 -15.84 -24.45 -17.72
CA ALA A 226 -15.29 -23.66 -18.83
C ALA A 226 -14.62 -22.37 -18.32
N ALA A 227 -15.23 -21.71 -17.34
CA ALA A 227 -14.65 -20.51 -16.73
C ALA A 227 -13.32 -20.81 -16.01
N VAL A 228 -13.25 -21.91 -15.25
CA VAL A 228 -12.02 -22.35 -14.57
C VAL A 228 -10.94 -22.74 -15.57
N LEU A 229 -11.28 -23.51 -16.61
CA LEU A 229 -10.31 -23.90 -17.65
C LEU A 229 -9.79 -22.70 -18.41
N LEU A 230 -10.67 -21.78 -18.80
CA LEU A 230 -10.27 -20.57 -19.51
C LEU A 230 -9.38 -19.69 -18.63
N GLY A 231 -9.72 -19.52 -17.35
CA GLY A 231 -8.89 -18.82 -16.38
C GLY A 231 -7.52 -19.47 -16.18
N LEU A 232 -7.48 -20.80 -16.08
CA LEU A 232 -6.25 -21.57 -15.96
C LEU A 232 -5.37 -21.42 -17.20
N ILE A 233 -5.96 -21.52 -18.40
CA ILE A 233 -5.24 -21.35 -19.67
C ILE A 233 -4.62 -19.96 -19.75
N ILE A 234 -5.38 -18.91 -19.39
CA ILE A 234 -4.87 -17.54 -19.38
C ILE A 234 -3.71 -17.40 -18.39
N LEU A 235 -3.85 -17.95 -17.18
CA LEU A 235 -2.82 -17.87 -16.14
C LEU A 235 -1.54 -18.63 -16.54
N VAL A 236 -1.68 -19.83 -17.10
CA VAL A 236 -0.55 -20.62 -17.61
C VAL A 236 0.12 -19.91 -18.78
N ALA A 237 -0.64 -19.35 -19.72
CA ALA A 237 -0.09 -18.59 -20.84
C ALA A 237 0.70 -17.36 -20.35
N ALA A 238 0.18 -16.63 -19.35
CA ALA A 238 0.87 -15.51 -18.73
C ALA A 238 2.12 -15.93 -17.93
N ALA A 239 2.22 -17.19 -17.50
CA ALA A 239 3.38 -17.74 -16.81
C ALA A 239 4.51 -18.22 -17.75
N ILE A 240 4.24 -18.40 -19.06
CA ILE A 240 5.24 -18.88 -20.04
C ILE A 240 6.53 -18.01 -20.04
N PRO A 241 6.48 -16.66 -19.99
CA PRO A 241 7.71 -15.86 -19.97
C PRO A 241 8.63 -16.14 -18.78
N VAL A 242 8.10 -16.64 -17.65
CA VAL A 242 8.89 -16.97 -16.45
C VAL A 242 9.88 -18.09 -16.72
N SER A 243 9.55 -19.07 -17.56
CA SER A 243 10.49 -20.16 -17.91
C SER A 243 11.67 -19.67 -18.76
N HIS A 244 11.57 -18.50 -19.37
CA HIS A 244 12.64 -17.88 -20.15
C HIS A 244 13.42 -16.82 -19.36
N MET A 245 13.13 -16.64 -18.06
CA MET A 245 13.76 -15.63 -17.23
C MET A 245 15.24 -15.97 -16.98
N ARG A 246 16.13 -15.10 -17.46
CA ARG A 246 17.57 -15.18 -17.15
C ARG A 246 17.85 -14.30 -15.93
N LEU A 247 18.27 -14.94 -14.84
CA LEU A 247 18.67 -14.24 -13.63
C LEU A 247 20.15 -13.85 -13.73
N GLY A 248 20.46 -12.61 -13.37
CA GLY A 248 21.82 -12.12 -13.17
C GLY A 248 21.92 -11.51 -11.78
N ILE A 249 23.02 -11.75 -11.08
CA ILE A 249 23.29 -11.11 -9.79
C ILE A 249 23.94 -9.75 -10.09
N PRO A 250 23.43 -8.64 -9.53
CA PRO A 250 24.19 -7.40 -9.48
C PRO A 250 25.45 -7.64 -8.64
N ASP A 251 26.62 -7.63 -9.30
CA ASP A 251 27.94 -7.67 -8.66
C ASP A 251 28.13 -6.44 -7.76
N ASP A 252 28.85 -6.60 -6.66
CA ASP A 252 29.28 -5.53 -5.74
C ASP A 252 30.16 -4.44 -6.40
N GLY A 253 30.52 -4.60 -7.68
CA GLY A 253 31.21 -3.59 -8.50
C GLY A 253 30.44 -2.29 -8.76
N VAL A 254 29.23 -2.12 -8.21
CA VAL A 254 28.44 -0.86 -8.25
C VAL A 254 28.35 -0.15 -6.88
N LYS A 255 29.11 -0.60 -5.88
CA LYS A 255 29.26 0.09 -4.58
C LYS A 255 30.09 1.37 -4.67
#